data_AF-A0A9W8U5G8-F1
#
_entry.id   AF-A0A9W8U5G8-F1
#
_cell.length_a   1.000
_cell.length_b   1.000
_cell.length_c   1.000
_cell.angle_alpha   90.00
_cell.angle_beta   90.00
_cell.angle_gamma   90.00
#
_symmetry.space_group_name_H-M   'P 1'
#
loop_
_entity.id
_entity.type
_entity.pdbx_description
1 polymer ?
#
loop_
_entity_poly.entity_id
_entity_poly.type
_entity_poly.pdbx_seq_one_letter_code
_entity_poly.pdbx_strand_id
1 'polypeptide(L)'
;MEDITYRPRTAATRAIFDSIITIVANNLGDVPHEVVCSTADAVLEYLKDDNIKGLDKKREVDDILGVTLRPKQWNGLVALGKKITDYGAQDDDENNSTA
;
A
#
# COMPACT_ATOMS: atom_id res chain seq x y z
N MET A 1 -13.15 -1.80 14.07
CA MET A 1 -12.69 -0.92 12.99
C MET A 1 -11.28 -1.37 12.73
N GLU A 2 -11.14 -2.40 11.89
CA GLU A 2 -9.85 -3.03 11.62
C GLU A 2 -8.79 -2.01 11.18
N ASP A 3 -7.66 -2.10 11.87
CA ASP A 3 -6.44 -1.33 11.73
C ASP A 3 -5.88 -1.39 10.31
N ILE A 4 -6.11 -0.32 9.54
CA ILE A 4 -5.18 0.02 8.47
C ILE A 4 -3.96 0.69 9.10
N THR A 5 -2.82 0.00 9.04
CA THR A 5 -1.55 0.45 9.63
C THR A 5 -1.11 1.78 9.03
N TYR A 6 -1.33 1.96 7.72
CA TYR A 6 -0.93 3.18 7.04
C TYR A 6 -2.03 4.25 6.97
N ARG A 7 -1.82 5.36 7.70
CA ARG A 7 -2.57 6.61 7.54
C ARG A 7 -1.70 7.67 6.86
N PRO A 8 -2.03 8.10 5.63
CA PRO A 8 -1.24 9.11 4.95
C PRO A 8 -1.33 10.47 5.65
N ARG A 9 -0.20 11.08 6.05
CA ARG A 9 -0.18 12.41 6.70
C ARG A 9 -0.33 13.58 5.72
N THR A 10 0.04 13.40 4.44
CA THR A 10 0.04 14.49 3.45
C THR A 10 -0.96 14.25 2.33
N ALA A 11 -1.53 15.32 1.76
CA ALA A 11 -2.46 15.22 0.62
C ALA A 11 -1.84 14.47 -0.58
N ALA A 12 -0.53 14.64 -0.79
CA ALA A 12 0.21 13.95 -1.83
C ALA A 12 0.27 12.44 -1.59
N THR A 13 0.70 12.00 -0.39
CA THR A 13 0.78 10.57 -0.05
C THR A 13 -0.61 9.94 0.05
N ARG A 14 -1.62 10.69 0.47
CA ARG A 14 -3.02 10.25 0.47
C ARG A 14 -3.51 9.94 -0.94
N ALA A 15 -3.31 10.85 -1.89
CA ALA A 15 -3.71 10.62 -3.29
C ALA A 15 -2.98 9.40 -3.90
N ILE A 16 -1.72 9.18 -3.50
CA ILE A 16 -0.96 8.02 -3.94
C ILE A 16 -1.53 6.73 -3.35
N PHE A 17 -1.82 6.70 -2.05
CA PHE A 17 -2.40 5.53 -1.40
C PHE A 17 -3.81 5.22 -1.92
N ASP A 18 -4.62 6.24 -2.14
CA ASP A 18 -5.94 6.12 -2.78
C ASP A 18 -5.83 5.55 -4.20
N SER A 19 -4.77 5.91 -4.94
CA SER A 19 -4.47 5.29 -6.24
C SER A 19 -4.11 3.81 -6.11
N ILE A 20 -3.36 3.41 -5.06
CA ILE A 20 -3.04 2.00 -4.78
C ILE A 20 -4.32 1.23 -4.47
N ILE A 21 -5.15 1.74 -3.55
CA ILE A 21 -6.46 1.16 -3.19
C ILE A 21 -7.33 0.99 -4.44
N THR A 22 -7.39 2.02 -5.30
CA THR A 22 -8.16 1.97 -6.54
C THR A 22 -7.63 0.87 -7.46
N ILE A 23 -6.31 0.77 -7.65
CA ILE A 23 -5.71 -0.29 -8.47
C ILE A 23 -6.05 -1.66 -7.89
N VAL A 24 -5.90 -1.83 -6.59
CA VAL A 24 -6.19 -3.08 -5.87
C VAL A 24 -7.67 -3.47 -6.02
N ALA A 25 -8.59 -2.54 -5.77
CA ALA A 25 -10.03 -2.75 -5.93
C ALA A 25 -10.39 -3.15 -7.36
N ASN A 26 -9.81 -2.49 -8.37
CA ASN A 26 -10.06 -2.83 -9.77
C ASN A 26 -9.54 -4.22 -10.15
N ASN A 27 -8.47 -4.70 -9.50
CA ASN A 27 -7.92 -6.03 -9.75
C ASN A 27 -8.68 -7.13 -8.99
N LEU A 28 -9.07 -6.86 -7.74
CA LEU A 28 -9.83 -7.79 -6.90
C LEU A 28 -11.30 -7.92 -7.34
N GLY A 29 -11.89 -6.86 -7.92
CA GLY A 29 -13.27 -6.85 -8.39
C GLY A 29 -14.28 -6.55 -7.27
N ASP A 30 -15.29 -7.41 -7.11
CA ASP A 30 -16.37 -7.25 -6.14
C ASP A 30 -15.95 -7.78 -4.76
N VAL A 31 -15.04 -7.06 -4.13
CA VAL A 31 -14.58 -7.35 -2.77
C VAL A 31 -14.98 -6.21 -1.83
N PRO A 32 -15.23 -6.51 -0.55
CA PRO A 32 -15.54 -5.47 0.43
C PRO A 32 -14.33 -4.55 0.65
N HIS A 33 -14.63 -3.30 1.01
CA HIS A 33 -13.60 -2.26 1.20
C HIS A 33 -12.56 -2.64 2.26
N GLU A 34 -12.96 -3.39 3.28
CA GLU A 34 -12.05 -3.94 4.31
C GLU A 34 -10.93 -4.80 3.69
N VAL A 35 -11.27 -5.68 2.74
CA VAL A 35 -10.32 -6.54 2.04
C VAL A 35 -9.44 -5.70 1.14
N VAL A 36 -10.02 -4.77 0.36
CA VAL A 36 -9.24 -3.86 -0.50
C VAL A 36 -8.20 -3.09 0.31
N CYS A 37 -8.60 -2.52 1.45
CA CYS A 37 -7.71 -1.78 2.34
C CYS A 37 -6.60 -2.67 2.90
N SER A 38 -6.94 -3.86 3.40
CA SER A 38 -5.96 -4.82 3.91
C SER A 38 -4.96 -5.25 2.82
N THR A 39 -5.44 -5.56 1.62
CA THR A 39 -4.59 -5.90 0.47
C THR A 39 -3.72 -4.71 0.06
N ALA A 40 -4.26 -3.49 0.01
CA ALA A 40 -3.49 -2.29 -0.34
C ALA A 40 -2.40 -1.97 0.67
N ASP A 41 -2.66 -2.19 1.97
CA ASP A 41 -1.68 -2.04 3.06
C ASP A 41 -0.56 -3.07 2.90
N ALA A 42 -0.89 -4.35 2.70
CA ALA A 42 0.09 -5.40 2.43
C ALA A 42 0.93 -5.09 1.18
N VAL A 43 0.31 -4.69 0.07
CA VAL A 43 1.03 -4.29 -1.14
C VAL A 43 2.01 -3.15 -0.84
N LEU A 44 1.59 -2.15 -0.06
CA LEU A 44 2.47 -1.05 0.33
C LEU A 44 3.63 -1.52 1.20
N GLU A 45 3.40 -2.43 2.15
CA GLU A 45 4.45 -3.06 2.96
C GLU A 45 5.52 -3.72 2.06
N TYR A 46 5.12 -4.58 1.12
CA TYR A 46 6.06 -5.19 0.16
C TYR A 46 6.78 -4.14 -0.69
N LEU A 47 6.07 -3.12 -1.14
CA LEU A 47 6.67 -2.03 -1.93
C LEU A 47 7.73 -1.27 -1.13
N LYS A 48 7.53 -1.10 0.17
CA LYS A 48 8.42 -0.39 1.10
C LYS A 48 9.51 -1.27 1.69
N ASP A 49 9.39 -2.59 1.64
CA ASP A 49 10.42 -3.50 2.14
C ASP A 49 11.62 -3.59 1.18
N ASP A 50 12.67 -2.81 1.42
CA ASP A 50 13.89 -2.85 0.61
C ASP A 50 14.70 -4.16 0.72
N ASN A 51 14.36 -5.08 1.65
CA ASN A 51 15.01 -6.39 1.73
C ASN A 51 14.52 -7.36 0.65
N ILE A 52 13.31 -7.15 0.13
CA ILE A 52 12.72 -8.03 -0.88
C ILE A 52 13.09 -7.53 -2.28
N LYS A 53 13.55 -8.45 -3.15
CA LYS A 53 13.90 -8.09 -4.54
C LYS A 53 12.63 -7.81 -5.35
N GLY A 54 12.72 -6.92 -6.34
CA GLY A 54 11.55 -6.50 -7.13
C GLY A 54 10.81 -7.63 -7.86
N LEU A 55 11.47 -8.77 -8.15
CA LEU A 55 10.81 -9.96 -8.69
C LEU A 55 9.98 -10.69 -7.63
N ASP A 56 10.53 -10.89 -6.44
CA ASP A 56 9.83 -11.50 -5.30
C ASP A 56 8.67 -10.62 -4.85
N LYS A 57 8.88 -9.29 -4.70
CA LYS A 57 7.80 -8.34 -4.37
C LYS A 57 6.62 -8.46 -5.33
N LYS A 58 6.92 -8.55 -6.63
CA LYS A 58 5.88 -8.69 -7.64
C LYS A 58 5.10 -9.99 -7.42
N ARG A 59 5.80 -11.09 -7.13
CA ARG A 59 5.18 -12.40 -6.93
C ARG A 59 4.24 -12.40 -5.73
N GLU A 60 4.67 -11.82 -4.60
CA GLU A 60 3.84 -11.71 -3.40
C GLU A 60 2.61 -10.82 -3.67
N VAL A 61 2.79 -9.70 -4.37
CA VAL A 61 1.68 -8.82 -4.75
C VAL A 61 0.70 -9.51 -5.71
N ASP A 62 1.19 -10.26 -6.69
CA ASP A 62 0.36 -11.03 -7.62
C ASP A 62 -0.44 -12.13 -6.88
N ASP A 63 0.16 -12.77 -5.87
CA ASP A 63 -0.47 -13.78 -5.03
C ASP A 63 -1.58 -13.18 -4.15
N ILE A 64 -1.27 -12.06 -3.48
CA ILE A 64 -2.19 -11.32 -2.62
C ILE A 64 -3.38 -10.76 -3.39
N LEU A 65 -3.15 -10.29 -4.61
CA LEU A 65 -4.23 -9.82 -5.50
C LEU A 65 -4.98 -10.98 -6.15
N GLY A 66 -4.48 -12.21 -6.08
CA GLY A 66 -5.00 -13.36 -6.79
C GLY A 66 -4.97 -13.20 -8.32
N VAL A 67 -4.27 -12.19 -8.84
CA VAL A 67 -4.19 -11.86 -10.26
C VAL A 67 -2.78 -11.43 -10.64
N THR A 68 -2.37 -11.79 -11.85
CA THR A 68 -1.06 -11.37 -12.35
C THR A 68 -1.11 -9.94 -12.89
N LEU A 69 -0.45 -9.03 -12.18
CA LEU A 69 -0.28 -7.65 -12.60
C LEU A 69 0.55 -7.55 -13.88
N ARG A 70 0.07 -6.70 -14.78
CA ARG A 70 0.81 -6.37 -16.00
C ARG A 70 2.06 -5.54 -15.63
N PRO A 71 3.15 -5.62 -16.42
CA PRO A 71 4.38 -4.86 -16.16
C PRO A 71 4.13 -3.35 -15.98
N LYS A 72 3.16 -2.81 -16.73
CA LYS A 72 2.75 -1.40 -16.64
C LYS A 72 2.10 -1.05 -15.28
N GLN A 73 1.25 -1.93 -14.75
CA GLN A 73 0.62 -1.75 -13.44
C GLN A 73 1.64 -1.89 -12.32
N TRP A 74 2.50 -2.92 -12.40
CA TRP A 74 3.59 -3.12 -11.45
C TRP A 74 4.54 -1.92 -11.37
N ASN A 75 5.02 -1.43 -12.51
CA ASN A 75 5.87 -0.24 -12.55
C ASN A 75 5.15 1.00 -11.98
N GLY A 76 3.83 1.12 -12.20
CA GLY A 76 3.00 2.15 -11.59
C GLY A 76 2.98 2.04 -10.06
N LEU A 77 2.69 0.85 -9.53
CA LEU A 77 2.68 0.58 -8.09
C LEU A 77 4.04 0.87 -7.44
N VAL A 78 5.14 0.40 -8.03
CA VAL A 78 6.50 0.69 -7.53
C VAL A 78 6.81 2.19 -7.55
N ALA A 79 6.40 2.90 -8.60
CA ALA A 79 6.58 4.35 -8.67
C ALA A 79 5.72 5.09 -7.62
N LEU A 80 4.50 4.63 -7.36
CA LEU A 80 3.62 5.15 -6.32
C LEU A 80 4.23 4.91 -4.93
N GLY A 81 4.63 3.67 -4.60
CA GLY A 81 5.25 3.33 -3.32
C GLY A 81 6.52 4.14 -3.03
N LYS A 82 7.36 4.39 -4.05
CA LYS A 82 8.55 5.26 -3.91
C LYS A 82 8.22 6.71 -3.61
N LYS A 83 7.08 7.22 -4.08
CA LYS A 83 6.63 8.58 -3.76
C LYS A 83 6.06 8.68 -2.35
N ILE A 84 5.70 7.56 -1.72
CA ILE A 84 5.31 7.52 -0.32
C ILE A 84 6.58 7.59 0.53
N THR A 85 6.97 8.82 0.86
CA THR A 85 8.09 9.12 1.77
C THR A 85 7.67 9.14 3.23
N ASP A 86 6.37 9.13 3.51
CA ASP A 86 5.77 9.30 4.84
C ASP A 86 5.36 7.95 5.48
N TYR A 87 5.68 6.83 4.82
CA TYR A 87 5.40 5.49 5.35
C TYR A 87 6.26 5.22 6.58
N GLY A 88 5.63 4.89 7.71
CA GLY A 88 6.30 4.69 9.00
C GLY A 88 6.50 5.96 9.82
N ALA A 89 6.08 7.13 9.34
CA ALA A 89 6.15 8.37 10.12
C ALA A 89 5.15 8.39 11.30
N GLN A 90 4.35 7.34 11.52
CA GLN A 90 3.29 7.32 12.54
C GLN A 90 3.84 7.29 13.98
N ASP A 91 5.10 6.91 14.18
CA ASP A 91 5.75 6.85 15.50
C ASP A 91 6.11 8.23 16.10
N ASP A 92 6.10 9.31 15.30
CA ASP A 92 6.57 10.63 15.76
C ASP A 92 5.46 11.54 16.36
N ASP A 93 4.17 11.17 16.26
CA ASP A 93 3.04 11.99 16.77
C ASP A 93 2.25 11.37 17.93
N GLU A 94 2.70 10.23 18.50
CA GLU A 94 2.07 9.63 19.70
C GLU A 94 2.88 9.89 20.99
N ASN A 95 3.51 11.06 21.10
CA ASN A 95 4.06 11.54 22.37
C ASN A 95 3.53 12.95 22.73
N ASN A 96 2.21 13.13 22.75
CA ASN A 96 1.61 14.26 23.48
C ASN A 96 0.20 13.94 23.99
N SER A 97 0.09 12.93 24.86
CA SER A 97 -1.07 12.75 25.73
C SER A 97 -0.63 12.06 27.02
N THR A 98 0.23 12.71 27.80
CA THR A 98 0.33 12.51 29.25
C THR A 98 0.91 13.76 29.88
N ALA A 99 0.04 14.66 30.34
CA ALA A 99 0.24 15.53 31.51
C ALA A 99 -1.10 16.12 31.94
#